data_AF-A0A327V8T3-F1
#
_entry.id   AF-A0A327V8T3-F1
#
_cell.length_a   1.000
_cell.length_b   1.000
_cell.length_c   1.000
_cell.angle_alpha   90.00
_cell.angle_beta   90.00
_cell.angle_gamma   90.00
#
_symmetry.space_group_name_H-M   'P 1'
#
loop_
_entity.id
_entity.type
_entity.pdbx_description
1 polymer ?
#
loop_
_entity_poly.entity_id
_entity_poly.type
_entity_poly.pdbx_seq_one_letter_code
_entity_poly.pdbx_strand_id
1 'polypeptide(L)'
;MSSSGSSTSSGASTSPTSHAPGTSAASVTSTAPSAPSEQSAPRRQFAGPDSGSGSGRRVSLPAALVAVVTVALVVSGIAPYDRATWLMETFWVVISVPVAVVVWRRFPLTRLLCVLLALHALILIFGGHYTYARVPLGDWIQDGLGLARNPYDRIGHFTQGFVPAVLLREVLVRRSPLAGSRWLAPLTVCGCLAFSAFFEMIEWWAALIGGEGADDFLATQGDVWDTQWDMFLALVGATSALLLLSRVHDRLLAGFPRPAPDGAADPPRS
;
A
#
# COMPACT_ATOMS: atom_id res chain seq x y z
N MET A 1 -1.82 -45.57 43.28
CA MET A 1 -1.08 -46.46 42.37
C MET A 1 -0.21 -45.56 41.50
N SER A 2 0.98 -45.21 42.01
CA SER A 2 2.29 -45.75 41.59
C SER A 2 2.77 -45.07 40.30
N SER A 3 3.98 -44.55 40.14
CA SER A 3 5.15 -44.35 40.99
C SER A 3 6.15 -43.52 40.18
N SER A 4 6.94 -42.73 40.90
CA SER A 4 8.16 -42.04 40.47
C SER A 4 9.22 -42.99 39.87
N GLY A 5 10.09 -42.46 39.00
CA GLY A 5 11.29 -43.13 38.52
C GLY A 5 12.33 -42.12 38.02
N SER A 6 13.40 -41.97 38.79
CA SER A 6 14.62 -41.18 38.55
C SER A 6 15.83 -42.12 38.43
N SER A 7 16.83 -41.80 37.58
CA SER A 7 18.30 -42.05 37.73
C SER A 7 19.00 -42.25 36.35
N THR A 8 19.84 -41.33 35.85
CA THR A 8 21.33 -41.13 35.97
C THR A 8 22.26 -41.98 35.08
N SER A 9 23.25 -41.29 34.47
CA SER A 9 24.70 -41.62 34.23
C SER A 9 25.13 -41.15 32.82
N SER A 10 26.11 -40.27 32.59
CA SER A 10 27.54 -40.13 32.95
C SER A 10 28.52 -40.83 31.98
N GLY A 11 29.47 -40.03 31.45
CA GLY A 11 30.73 -40.46 30.79
C GLY A 11 30.75 -40.21 29.27
N ALA A 12 31.83 -39.76 28.61
CA ALA A 12 33.18 -39.42 29.05
C ALA A 12 33.89 -38.57 27.95
N SER A 13 34.95 -37.89 28.39
CA SER A 13 35.97 -37.13 27.68
C SER A 13 36.73 -37.92 26.59
N THR A 14 37.21 -37.25 25.53
CA THR A 14 38.63 -37.27 25.09
C THR A 14 38.87 -36.44 23.80
N SER A 15 39.72 -35.42 23.92
CA SER A 15 40.67 -34.94 22.89
C SER A 15 42.07 -35.46 23.31
N PRO A 16 43.13 -35.61 22.48
CA PRO A 16 43.72 -34.65 21.53
C PRO A 16 44.21 -35.36 20.21
N THR A 17 44.89 -34.81 19.19
CA THR A 17 46.17 -34.07 19.14
C THR A 17 46.45 -33.63 17.69
N SER A 18 47.32 -32.63 17.60
CA SER A 18 48.00 -31.99 16.45
C SER A 18 48.57 -32.89 15.34
N HIS A 19 48.60 -32.36 14.10
CA HIS A 19 49.80 -32.39 13.23
C HIS A 19 49.76 -31.24 12.19
N ALA A 20 50.76 -30.37 12.25
CA ALA A 20 51.37 -29.64 11.12
C ALA A 20 52.77 -30.29 10.90
N PRO A 21 53.61 -29.95 9.88
CA PRO A 21 53.61 -28.81 8.95
C PRO A 21 53.99 -29.17 7.48
N GLY A 22 54.06 -28.18 6.58
CA GLY A 22 54.73 -28.33 5.29
C GLY A 22 54.48 -27.25 4.24
N THR A 23 55.28 -26.18 4.32
CA THR A 23 55.95 -25.44 3.23
C THR A 23 55.47 -25.62 1.78
N SER A 24 55.15 -24.51 1.10
CA SER A 24 55.87 -24.10 -0.13
C SER A 24 55.49 -22.67 -0.54
N ALA A 25 56.50 -21.82 -0.65
CA ALA A 25 56.42 -20.48 -1.23
C ALA A 25 56.50 -20.58 -2.76
N ALA A 26 55.56 -19.97 -3.47
CA ALA A 26 55.66 -19.68 -4.89
C ALA A 26 55.29 -18.22 -5.12
N SER A 27 56.32 -17.40 -5.29
CA SER A 27 56.27 -16.03 -5.78
C SER A 27 55.79 -16.02 -7.23
N VAL A 28 54.54 -15.60 -7.45
CA VAL A 28 54.02 -15.34 -8.80
C VAL A 28 54.11 -13.85 -9.05
N THR A 29 55.15 -13.46 -9.79
CA THR A 29 55.30 -12.14 -10.41
C THR A 29 54.28 -12.05 -11.56
N SER A 30 53.13 -11.46 -11.31
CA SER A 30 52.12 -11.19 -12.35
C SER A 30 52.29 -9.76 -12.86
N THR A 31 52.86 -9.67 -14.05
CA THR A 31 53.04 -8.48 -14.87
C THR A 31 51.67 -7.92 -15.28
N ALA A 32 51.40 -6.67 -14.90
CA ALA A 32 50.22 -5.94 -15.35
C ALA A 32 50.27 -5.67 -16.86
N PRO A 33 49.21 -5.99 -17.63
CA PRO A 33 49.12 -5.55 -19.02
C PRO A 33 48.66 -4.09 -19.09
N SER A 34 49.38 -3.34 -19.92
CA SER A 34 49.25 -1.92 -20.23
C SER A 34 47.87 -1.57 -20.79
N ALA A 35 47.28 -0.47 -20.31
CA ALA A 35 46.04 0.10 -20.83
C ALA A 35 46.23 0.65 -22.26
N PRO A 36 45.29 0.43 -23.19
CA PRO A 36 45.30 1.13 -24.47
C PRO A 36 44.78 2.56 -24.33
N SER A 37 45.50 3.49 -24.96
CA SER A 37 45.19 4.91 -25.09
C SER A 37 44.00 5.18 -26.03
N GLU A 38 43.13 6.08 -25.56
CA GLU A 38 42.23 7.02 -26.25
C GLU A 38 41.56 6.60 -27.58
N GLN A 39 40.23 6.54 -27.56
CA GLN A 39 39.40 7.14 -28.62
C GLN A 39 38.27 7.96 -28.00
N SER A 40 38.43 9.28 -28.04
CA SER A 40 37.39 10.26 -27.73
C SER A 40 36.25 10.14 -28.74
N ALA A 41 35.15 9.50 -28.35
CA ALA A 41 33.91 9.55 -29.09
C ALA A 41 33.27 10.95 -28.95
N PRO A 42 32.71 11.54 -30.03
CA PRO A 42 32.05 12.84 -29.93
C PRO A 42 30.81 12.70 -29.04
N ARG A 43 30.82 13.42 -27.90
CA ARG A 43 29.69 13.58 -27.01
C ARG A 43 28.53 14.18 -27.81
N ARG A 44 27.55 13.36 -28.21
CA ARG A 44 26.27 13.87 -28.72
C ARG A 44 25.68 14.75 -27.62
N GLN A 45 25.80 16.07 -27.78
CA GLN A 45 24.95 17.01 -27.07
C GLN A 45 23.52 16.68 -27.48
N PHE A 46 22.80 15.99 -26.60
CA PHE A 46 21.34 16.04 -26.63
C PHE A 46 20.98 17.48 -26.31
N ALA A 47 20.64 18.23 -27.36
CA ALA A 47 19.87 19.46 -27.24
C ALA A 47 18.63 19.12 -26.41
N GLY A 48 18.55 19.67 -25.20
CA GLY A 48 17.36 19.54 -24.37
C GLY A 48 16.18 20.16 -25.13
N PRO A 49 14.99 19.54 -25.09
CA PRO A 49 13.80 20.27 -25.46
C PRO A 49 13.57 21.36 -24.40
N ASP A 50 13.05 22.49 -24.85
CA ASP A 50 12.41 23.55 -24.05
C ASP A 50 13.16 24.89 -23.97
N SER A 51 13.65 25.39 -25.10
CA SER A 51 13.51 26.83 -25.41
C SER A 51 12.09 27.09 -25.97
N GLY A 52 11.11 27.02 -25.08
CA GLY A 52 9.70 27.26 -25.38
C GLY A 52 9.07 28.16 -24.33
N SER A 53 9.17 29.47 -24.53
CA SER A 53 8.45 30.50 -23.79
C SER A 53 6.94 30.34 -24.00
N GLY A 54 6.28 29.75 -23.02
CA GLY A 54 4.82 29.66 -22.93
C GLY A 54 4.44 29.31 -21.50
N SER A 55 4.52 30.29 -20.59
CA SER A 55 4.19 30.14 -19.16
C SER A 55 2.69 30.07 -18.93
N GLY A 56 1.99 29.13 -19.58
CA GLY A 56 0.74 28.64 -19.06
C GLY A 56 1.05 27.79 -17.83
N ARG A 57 0.55 28.16 -16.65
CA ARG A 57 0.70 27.35 -15.43
C ARG A 57 -0.02 26.01 -15.67
N ARG A 58 0.71 25.00 -16.16
CA ARG A 58 0.17 23.65 -16.33
C ARG A 58 -0.17 23.11 -14.94
N VAL A 59 -1.45 22.86 -14.69
CA VAL A 59 -1.91 22.22 -13.44
C VAL A 59 -1.28 20.83 -13.37
N SER A 60 -0.61 20.51 -12.26
CA SER A 60 -0.06 19.18 -12.06
C SER A 60 -1.21 18.18 -11.88
N LEU A 61 -1.08 16.97 -12.44
CA LEU A 61 -2.10 15.92 -12.32
C LEU A 61 -2.57 15.70 -10.87
N PRO A 62 -1.68 15.61 -9.85
CA PRO A 62 -2.12 15.45 -8.46
C PRO A 62 -2.97 16.60 -7.94
N ALA A 63 -2.65 17.85 -8.31
CA ALA A 63 -3.46 19.00 -7.93
C ALA A 63 -4.84 18.97 -8.60
N ALA A 64 -4.91 18.55 -9.87
CA ALA A 64 -6.18 18.37 -10.57
C ALA A 64 -7.05 17.29 -9.91
N LEU A 65 -6.46 16.15 -9.52
CA LEU A 65 -7.17 15.06 -8.84
C LEU A 65 -7.71 15.49 -7.47
N VAL A 66 -6.90 16.20 -6.66
CA VAL A 66 -7.35 16.76 -5.38
C VAL A 66 -8.50 17.74 -5.58
N ALA A 67 -8.43 18.60 -6.60
CA ALA A 67 -9.52 19.52 -6.92
C ALA A 67 -10.81 18.76 -7.30
N VAL A 68 -10.73 17.74 -8.14
CA VAL A 68 -11.89 16.91 -8.52
C VAL A 68 -12.50 16.23 -7.30
N VAL A 69 -11.70 15.60 -6.44
CA VAL A 69 -12.18 14.96 -5.21
C VAL A 69 -12.81 15.98 -4.27
N THR A 70 -12.20 17.16 -4.12
CA THR A 70 -12.73 18.21 -3.24
C THR A 70 -14.07 18.73 -3.75
N VAL A 71 -14.21 18.96 -5.06
CA VAL A 71 -15.48 19.38 -5.67
C VAL A 71 -16.54 18.30 -5.48
N ALA A 72 -16.22 17.03 -5.76
CA ALA A 72 -17.14 15.92 -5.56
C ALA A 72 -17.59 15.81 -4.10
N LEU A 73 -16.66 15.94 -3.15
CA LEU A 73 -16.94 15.91 -1.71
C LEU A 73 -17.93 17.02 -1.33
N VAL A 74 -17.64 18.27 -1.72
CA VAL A 74 -18.51 19.42 -1.43
C VAL A 74 -19.90 19.24 -2.05
N VAL A 75 -19.98 18.87 -3.32
CA VAL A 75 -21.26 18.67 -4.02
C VAL A 75 -22.08 17.55 -3.36
N SER A 76 -21.44 16.42 -3.03
CA SER A 76 -22.11 15.30 -2.38
C SER A 76 -22.70 15.63 -1.00
N GLY A 77 -22.08 16.58 -0.29
CA GLY A 77 -22.49 17.00 1.05
C GLY A 77 -23.61 18.04 1.09
N ILE A 78 -24.04 18.60 -0.05
CA ILE A 78 -25.14 19.59 -0.09
C ILE A 78 -26.48 18.95 0.32
N ALA A 79 -26.75 17.77 -0.21
CA ALA A 79 -27.99 17.02 0.06
C ALA A 79 -27.75 15.51 -0.06
N PRO A 80 -26.92 14.90 0.84
CA PRO A 80 -26.80 13.45 0.89
C PRO A 80 -28.11 12.84 1.39
N TYR A 81 -28.32 11.57 1.07
CA TYR A 81 -29.50 10.81 1.47
C TYR A 81 -29.62 10.73 3.00
N ASP A 82 -28.52 10.40 3.68
CA ASP A 82 -28.38 10.50 5.13
C ASP A 82 -27.06 11.20 5.50
N ARG A 83 -27.13 12.20 6.40
CA ARG A 83 -25.97 13.02 6.75
C ARG A 83 -24.98 12.29 7.66
N ALA A 84 -25.46 11.41 8.54
CA ALA A 84 -24.60 10.67 9.46
C ALA A 84 -23.82 9.59 8.70
N THR A 85 -24.50 8.80 7.86
CA THR A 85 -23.87 7.84 6.94
C THR A 85 -22.91 8.56 6.00
N TRP A 86 -23.30 9.67 5.36
CA TRP A 86 -22.38 10.43 4.50
C TRP A 86 -21.10 10.84 5.22
N LEU A 87 -21.21 11.33 6.45
CA LEU A 87 -20.02 11.73 7.23
C LEU A 87 -19.14 10.53 7.57
N MET A 88 -19.74 9.41 7.99
CA MET A 88 -19.03 8.17 8.32
C MET A 88 -18.25 7.62 7.11
N GLU A 89 -18.94 7.48 5.97
CA GLU A 89 -18.38 6.94 4.73
C GLU A 89 -17.29 7.85 4.13
N THR A 90 -17.50 9.16 4.18
CA THR A 90 -16.56 10.13 3.60
C THR A 90 -15.48 10.61 4.57
N PHE A 91 -15.50 10.16 5.84
CA PHE A 91 -14.58 10.60 6.90
C PHE A 91 -13.11 10.54 6.46
N TRP A 92 -12.69 9.44 5.85
CA TRP A 92 -11.32 9.26 5.39
C TRP A 92 -10.96 10.13 4.18
N VAL A 93 -11.95 10.48 3.35
CA VAL A 93 -11.76 11.44 2.26
C VAL A 93 -11.58 12.85 2.83
N VAL A 94 -12.42 13.25 3.79
CA VAL A 94 -12.34 14.54 4.48
C VAL A 94 -10.96 14.73 5.14
N ILE A 95 -10.40 13.69 5.76
CA ILE A 95 -9.07 13.74 6.38
C ILE A 95 -7.95 13.65 5.36
N SER A 96 -8.07 12.77 4.36
CA SER A 96 -6.98 12.51 3.40
C SER A 96 -6.69 13.71 2.49
N VAL A 97 -7.68 14.53 2.15
CA VAL A 97 -7.47 15.71 1.30
C VAL A 97 -6.50 16.73 1.96
N PRO A 98 -6.73 17.23 3.19
CA PRO A 98 -5.76 18.06 3.90
C PRO A 98 -4.40 17.39 4.11
N VAL A 99 -4.40 16.11 4.51
CA VAL A 99 -3.16 15.35 4.74
C VAL A 99 -2.34 15.28 3.46
N ALA A 100 -2.97 14.99 2.32
CA ALA A 100 -2.29 14.95 1.02
C ALA A 100 -1.63 16.30 0.71
N VAL A 101 -2.30 17.43 0.94
CA VAL A 101 -1.75 18.78 0.70
C VAL A 101 -0.53 19.06 1.58
N VAL A 102 -0.60 18.71 2.88
CA VAL A 102 0.50 18.95 3.84
C VAL A 102 1.69 18.04 3.57
N VAL A 103 1.43 16.75 3.32
CA VAL A 103 2.46 15.73 3.15
C VAL A 103 3.13 15.81 1.77
N TRP A 104 2.45 16.37 0.76
CA TRP A 104 2.92 16.40 -0.64
C TRP A 104 4.36 16.87 -0.81
N ARG A 105 4.79 17.88 -0.05
CA ARG A 105 6.15 18.44 -0.15
C ARG A 105 7.22 17.53 0.44
N ARG A 106 6.87 16.71 1.44
CA ARG A 106 7.82 15.82 2.14
C ARG A 106 7.83 14.41 1.55
N PHE A 107 6.68 13.96 1.08
CA PHE A 107 6.50 12.62 0.53
C PHE A 107 5.59 12.68 -0.71
N PRO A 108 6.11 13.16 -1.86
CA PRO A 108 5.34 13.17 -3.10
C PRO A 108 4.99 11.74 -3.50
N LEU A 109 3.72 11.46 -3.75
CA LEU A 109 3.23 10.12 -4.11
C LEU A 109 3.44 9.83 -5.59
N THR A 110 3.53 8.55 -5.97
CA THR A 110 3.53 8.16 -7.38
C THR A 110 2.23 8.59 -8.07
N ARG A 111 2.30 8.92 -9.37
CA ARG A 111 1.12 9.30 -10.17
C ARG A 111 0.04 8.21 -10.17
N LEU A 112 0.46 6.94 -10.20
CA LEU A 112 -0.43 5.79 -10.07
C LEU A 112 -1.22 5.85 -8.77
N LEU A 113 -0.52 6.02 -7.64
CA LEU A 113 -1.16 6.08 -6.33
C LEU A 113 -2.09 7.29 -6.21
N CYS A 114 -1.74 8.46 -6.76
CA CYS A 114 -2.65 9.61 -6.79
C CYS A 114 -3.96 9.29 -7.52
N VAL A 115 -3.89 8.64 -8.69
CA VAL A 115 -5.09 8.26 -9.45
C VAL A 115 -5.91 7.24 -8.68
N LEU A 116 -5.28 6.22 -8.11
CA LEU A 116 -5.97 5.19 -7.33
C LEU A 116 -6.66 5.77 -6.07
N LEU A 117 -5.99 6.64 -5.34
CA LEU A 117 -6.57 7.33 -4.17
C LEU A 117 -7.75 8.22 -4.58
N ALA A 118 -7.65 8.92 -5.71
CA ALA A 118 -8.76 9.73 -6.21
C ALA A 118 -9.95 8.87 -6.62
N LEU A 119 -9.74 7.76 -7.33
CA LEU A 119 -10.80 6.82 -7.69
C LEU A 119 -11.46 6.22 -6.46
N HIS A 120 -10.69 5.79 -5.46
CA HIS A 120 -11.22 5.26 -4.21
C HIS A 120 -12.03 6.32 -3.46
N ALA A 121 -11.53 7.55 -3.36
CA ALA A 121 -12.26 8.65 -2.74
C ALA A 121 -13.59 8.93 -3.45
N LEU A 122 -13.63 8.86 -4.78
CA LEU A 122 -14.87 9.05 -5.55
C LEU A 122 -15.88 7.92 -5.30
N ILE A 123 -15.42 6.67 -5.12
CA ILE A 123 -16.28 5.54 -4.75
C ILE A 123 -16.91 5.81 -3.36
N LEU A 124 -16.10 6.18 -2.37
CA LEU A 124 -16.59 6.49 -1.02
C LEU A 124 -17.58 7.68 -1.04
N ILE A 125 -17.26 8.76 -1.77
CA ILE A 125 -18.13 9.94 -1.91
C ILE A 125 -19.47 9.57 -2.56
N PHE A 126 -19.43 8.77 -3.62
CA PHE A 126 -20.64 8.37 -4.34
C PHE A 126 -21.52 7.47 -3.47
N GLY A 127 -20.91 6.49 -2.81
CA GLY A 127 -21.61 5.63 -1.85
C GLY A 127 -22.19 6.41 -0.67
N GLY A 128 -21.42 7.30 -0.04
CA GLY A 128 -21.89 8.13 1.07
C GLY A 128 -23.02 9.09 0.66
N HIS A 129 -23.03 9.59 -0.59
CA HIS A 129 -24.10 10.48 -1.07
C HIS A 129 -25.45 9.76 -1.14
N TYR A 130 -25.49 8.53 -1.65
CA TYR A 130 -26.73 7.78 -1.81
C TYR A 130 -27.08 6.92 -0.59
N THR A 131 -26.10 6.62 0.26
CA THR A 131 -25.95 5.39 1.05
C THR A 131 -25.73 4.16 0.17
N TYR A 132 -24.83 3.27 0.61
CA TYR A 132 -24.32 2.17 -0.22
C TYR A 132 -25.43 1.24 -0.74
N ALA A 133 -26.44 0.98 0.08
CA ALA A 133 -27.61 0.17 -0.27
C ALA A 133 -28.52 0.79 -1.37
N ARG A 134 -28.30 2.05 -1.74
CA ARG A 134 -29.14 2.81 -2.68
C ARG A 134 -28.37 3.32 -3.89
N VAL A 135 -27.13 2.88 -4.07
CA VAL A 135 -26.32 3.34 -5.19
C VAL A 135 -26.85 2.72 -6.49
N PRO A 136 -27.21 3.53 -7.51
CA PRO A 136 -27.83 3.01 -8.73
C PRO A 136 -26.99 1.98 -9.49
N LEU A 137 -25.67 2.13 -9.46
CA LEU A 137 -24.75 1.15 -10.07
C LEU A 137 -24.90 -0.23 -9.41
N GLY A 138 -25.07 -0.25 -8.09
CA GLY A 138 -25.29 -1.47 -7.35
C GLY A 138 -26.62 -2.13 -7.71
N ASP A 139 -27.69 -1.35 -7.84
CA ASP A 139 -29.00 -1.86 -8.25
C ASP A 139 -28.93 -2.52 -9.64
N TRP A 140 -28.23 -1.91 -10.60
CA TRP A 140 -28.04 -2.50 -11.93
C TRP A 140 -27.27 -3.83 -11.91
N ILE A 141 -26.25 -3.94 -11.05
CA ILE A 141 -25.50 -5.19 -10.88
C ILE A 141 -26.36 -6.24 -10.18
N GLN A 142 -27.11 -5.82 -9.16
CA GLN A 142 -28.03 -6.68 -8.43
C GLN A 142 -29.06 -7.29 -9.39
N ASP A 143 -29.74 -6.47 -10.18
CA ASP A 143 -30.75 -6.92 -11.14
C ASP A 143 -30.15 -7.78 -12.25
N GLY A 144 -28.99 -7.37 -12.78
CA GLY A 144 -28.32 -8.07 -13.88
C GLY A 144 -27.78 -9.45 -13.51
N LEU A 145 -27.45 -9.68 -12.24
CA LEU A 145 -26.91 -10.95 -11.72
C LEU A 145 -27.88 -11.70 -10.80
N GLY A 146 -29.08 -11.14 -10.56
CA GLY A 146 -30.08 -11.72 -9.64
C GLY A 146 -29.59 -11.82 -8.20
N LEU A 147 -28.85 -10.82 -7.71
CA LEU A 147 -28.31 -10.83 -6.35
C LEU A 147 -29.40 -10.48 -5.32
N ALA A 148 -29.23 -10.98 -4.10
CA ALA A 148 -30.17 -10.75 -3.01
C ALA A 148 -30.13 -9.31 -2.47
N ARG A 149 -28.98 -8.63 -2.60
CA ARG A 149 -28.75 -7.27 -2.06
C ARG A 149 -27.90 -6.43 -3.02
N ASN A 150 -27.89 -5.13 -2.80
CA ASN A 150 -27.09 -4.18 -3.58
C ASN A 150 -25.60 -4.41 -3.22
N PRO A 151 -24.74 -4.81 -4.18
CA PRO A 151 -23.35 -5.19 -3.91
C PRO A 151 -22.39 -3.99 -3.96
N TYR A 152 -22.87 -2.75 -3.99
CA TYR A 152 -21.98 -1.59 -4.13
C TYR A 152 -20.94 -1.52 -3.00
N ASP A 153 -21.37 -1.87 -1.81
CA ASP A 153 -20.55 -2.00 -0.63
C ASP A 153 -19.35 -2.95 -0.80
N ARG A 154 -19.62 -4.11 -1.39
CA ARG A 154 -18.59 -5.10 -1.75
C ARG A 154 -17.53 -4.54 -2.71
N ILE A 155 -17.92 -3.61 -3.59
CA ILE A 155 -16.97 -2.89 -4.48
C ILE A 155 -16.12 -1.92 -3.65
N GLY A 156 -16.74 -1.24 -2.68
CA GLY A 156 -16.06 -0.42 -1.67
C GLY A 156 -14.96 -1.20 -0.97
N HIS A 157 -15.31 -2.35 -0.37
CA HIS A 157 -14.36 -3.20 0.37
C HIS A 157 -13.26 -3.81 -0.50
N PHE A 158 -13.57 -4.25 -1.72
CA PHE A 158 -12.53 -4.65 -2.68
C PHE A 158 -11.54 -3.50 -2.94
N THR A 159 -12.05 -2.28 -3.14
CA THR A 159 -11.22 -1.10 -3.40
C THR A 159 -10.43 -0.67 -2.16
N GLN A 160 -11.02 -0.82 -0.96
CA GLN A 160 -10.38 -0.64 0.35
C GLN A 160 -9.22 -1.62 0.57
N GLY A 161 -9.27 -2.81 -0.02
CA GLY A 161 -8.09 -3.67 -0.10
C GLY A 161 -7.08 -3.17 -1.13
N PHE A 162 -7.56 -2.94 -2.34
CA PHE A 162 -6.74 -2.73 -3.53
C PHE A 162 -5.89 -1.45 -3.47
N VAL A 163 -6.51 -0.32 -3.14
CA VAL A 163 -5.84 0.99 -3.19
C VAL A 163 -4.91 1.20 -1.99
N PRO A 164 -5.35 0.96 -0.74
CA PRO A 164 -4.48 0.94 0.42
C PRO A 164 -3.28 -0.01 0.32
N ALA A 165 -3.38 -1.13 -0.39
CA ALA A 165 -2.21 -2.00 -0.62
C ALA A 165 -1.10 -1.28 -1.40
N VAL A 166 -1.44 -0.48 -2.42
CA VAL A 166 -0.46 0.33 -3.17
C VAL A 166 0.11 1.44 -2.29
N LEU A 167 -0.73 2.10 -1.48
CA LEU A 167 -0.31 3.13 -0.53
C LEU A 167 0.68 2.58 0.49
N LEU A 168 0.30 1.51 1.20
CA LEU A 168 1.10 0.88 2.23
C LEU A 168 2.42 0.36 1.64
N ARG A 169 2.37 -0.31 0.48
CA ARG A 169 3.57 -0.73 -0.24
C ARG A 169 4.50 0.44 -0.55
N GLU A 170 3.98 1.57 -1.05
CA GLU A 170 4.78 2.75 -1.37
C GLU A 170 5.49 3.30 -0.13
N VAL A 171 4.76 3.39 0.99
CA VAL A 171 5.32 3.84 2.27
C VAL A 171 6.40 2.87 2.74
N LEU A 172 6.12 1.57 2.76
CA LEU A 172 7.07 0.55 3.24
C LEU A 172 8.33 0.49 2.37
N VAL A 173 8.22 0.54 1.04
CA VAL A 173 9.38 0.53 0.14
C VAL A 173 10.26 1.78 0.34
N ARG A 174 9.66 2.94 0.63
CA ARG A 174 10.40 4.21 0.71
C ARG A 174 10.86 4.58 2.11
N ARG A 175 10.32 3.94 3.17
CA ARG A 175 10.54 4.36 4.56
C ARG A 175 10.91 3.21 5.51
N SER A 176 11.06 2.00 5.00
CA SER A 176 11.43 0.82 5.79
C SER A 176 12.47 -0.05 5.07
N PRO A 177 13.16 -0.96 5.77
CA PRO A 177 14.09 -1.90 5.16
C PRO A 177 13.39 -3.02 4.35
N LEU A 178 12.07 -2.97 4.16
CA LEU A 178 11.31 -3.98 3.42
C LEU A 178 11.43 -3.85 1.90
N ALA A 179 12.12 -2.82 1.38
CA ALA A 179 12.37 -2.69 -0.05
C ALA A 179 13.11 -3.93 -0.60
N GLY A 180 12.49 -4.66 -1.53
CA GLY A 180 13.03 -5.91 -2.09
C GLY A 180 12.91 -7.13 -1.17
N SER A 181 12.32 -7.00 0.02
CA SER A 181 12.11 -8.13 0.94
C SER A 181 10.95 -9.01 0.50
N ARG A 182 11.11 -10.33 0.66
CA ARG A 182 10.01 -11.31 0.50
C ARG A 182 8.84 -11.09 1.47
N TRP A 183 9.07 -10.33 2.54
CA TRP A 183 8.04 -10.00 3.54
C TRP A 183 7.20 -8.78 3.16
N LEU A 184 7.60 -7.99 2.17
CA LEU A 184 6.87 -6.78 1.79
C LEU A 184 5.43 -7.08 1.38
N ALA A 185 5.24 -8.07 0.50
CA ALA A 185 3.92 -8.45 0.02
C ALA A 185 3.00 -8.98 1.13
N PRO A 186 3.36 -10.01 1.91
CA PRO A 186 2.49 -10.52 2.96
C PRO A 186 2.20 -9.48 4.04
N LEU A 187 3.18 -8.66 4.46
CA LEU A 187 2.93 -7.61 5.45
C LEU A 187 2.02 -6.49 4.91
N THR A 188 2.10 -6.18 3.60
CA THR A 188 1.18 -5.24 2.97
C THR A 188 -0.25 -5.79 3.02
N VAL A 189 -0.45 -7.07 2.66
CA VAL A 189 -1.77 -7.71 2.70
C VAL A 189 -2.31 -7.76 4.13
N CYS A 190 -1.50 -8.20 5.11
CA CYS A 190 -1.89 -8.22 6.52
C CYS A 190 -2.27 -6.83 7.03
N GLY A 191 -1.52 -5.79 6.64
CA GLY A 191 -1.84 -4.41 7.01
C GLY A 191 -3.19 -3.94 6.47
N CYS A 192 -3.51 -4.29 5.21
CA CYS A 192 -4.80 -3.95 4.62
C CYS A 192 -5.95 -4.72 5.27
N LEU A 193 -5.76 -6.02 5.56
CA LEU A 193 -6.76 -6.83 6.25
C LEU A 193 -6.99 -6.35 7.68
N ALA A 194 -5.92 -6.00 8.41
CA ALA A 194 -6.03 -5.44 9.75
C ALA A 194 -6.77 -4.09 9.76
N PHE A 195 -6.51 -3.24 8.76
CA PHE A 195 -7.25 -2.01 8.57
C PHE A 195 -8.73 -2.27 8.29
N SER A 196 -9.06 -3.22 7.40
CA SER A 196 -10.44 -3.61 7.12
C SER A 196 -11.15 -4.10 8.38
N ALA A 197 -10.55 -5.05 9.11
CA ALA A 197 -11.13 -5.58 10.34
C ALA A 197 -11.36 -4.48 11.40
N PHE A 198 -10.46 -3.49 11.48
CA PHE A 198 -10.63 -2.37 12.39
C PHE A 198 -11.81 -1.46 12.00
N PHE A 199 -12.12 -1.32 10.72
CA PHE A 199 -13.31 -0.57 10.27
C PHE A 199 -14.60 -1.28 10.63
N GLU A 200 -14.69 -2.59 10.39
CA GLU A 200 -15.84 -3.39 10.81
C GLU A 200 -16.11 -3.22 12.32
N MET A 201 -15.03 -3.14 13.13
CA MET A 201 -15.17 -2.86 14.55
C MET A 201 -15.71 -1.46 14.85
N ILE A 202 -15.32 -0.44 14.07
CA ILE A 202 -15.86 0.92 14.21
C ILE A 202 -17.35 0.94 13.87
N GLU A 203 -17.76 0.28 12.79
CA GLU A 203 -19.17 0.22 12.39
C GLU A 203 -20.02 -0.52 13.42
N TRP A 204 -19.51 -1.64 13.92
CA TRP A 204 -20.14 -2.35 15.04
C TRP A 204 -20.30 -1.46 16.28
N TRP A 205 -19.27 -0.69 16.66
CA TRP A 205 -19.37 0.27 17.76
C TRP A 205 -20.37 1.39 17.48
N ALA A 206 -20.42 1.89 16.25
CA ALA A 206 -21.37 2.92 15.84
C ALA A 206 -22.81 2.43 15.96
N ALA A 207 -23.09 1.19 15.52
CA ALA A 207 -24.40 0.55 15.67
C ALA A 207 -24.82 0.43 17.15
N LEU A 208 -23.92 -0.05 18.01
CA LEU A 208 -24.17 -0.14 19.46
C LEU A 208 -24.48 1.21 20.11
N ILE A 209 -23.79 2.29 19.70
CA ILE A 209 -24.02 3.64 20.22
C ILE A 209 -25.35 4.21 19.69
N GLY A 210 -25.69 3.91 18.43
CA GLY A 210 -26.94 4.33 17.79
C GLY A 210 -28.20 3.68 18.38
N GLY A 211 -28.04 2.63 19.19
CA GLY A 211 -29.16 1.89 19.77
C GLY A 211 -29.83 0.91 18.78
N GLU A 212 -29.22 0.68 17.62
CA GLU A 212 -29.62 -0.35 16.67
C GLU A 212 -28.98 -1.68 17.07
N GLY A 213 -29.73 -2.79 16.95
CA GLY A 213 -29.13 -4.12 16.99
C GLY A 213 -28.24 -4.34 15.76
N ALA A 214 -27.23 -5.22 15.86
CA ALA A 214 -26.38 -5.54 14.71
C ALA A 214 -27.18 -6.00 13.47
N ASP A 215 -28.38 -6.56 13.68
CA ASP A 215 -29.29 -7.04 12.64
C ASP A 215 -30.11 -5.92 11.96
N ASP A 216 -30.27 -4.75 12.60
CA ASP A 216 -31.09 -3.63 12.12
C ASP A 216 -30.27 -2.55 11.37
N PHE A 217 -28.95 -2.71 11.33
CA PHE A 217 -28.05 -1.77 10.69
C PHE A 217 -28.26 -1.77 9.17
N LEU A 218 -28.67 -0.62 8.61
CA LEU A 218 -28.97 -0.42 7.19
C LEU A 218 -27.85 -0.88 6.22
N ALA A 219 -26.59 -0.93 6.67
CA ALA A 219 -25.48 -1.34 5.82
C ALA A 219 -25.48 -2.85 5.51
N THR A 220 -25.88 -3.68 6.49
CA THR A 220 -25.84 -5.15 6.32
C THR A 220 -26.84 -5.65 5.30
N GLN A 221 -27.91 -4.88 5.05
CA GLN A 221 -29.02 -5.28 4.18
C GLN A 221 -29.58 -6.68 4.55
N GLY A 222 -29.50 -7.06 5.83
CA GLY A 222 -29.91 -8.37 6.34
C GLY A 222 -28.92 -9.52 6.08
N ASP A 223 -27.70 -9.25 5.62
CA ASP A 223 -26.64 -10.23 5.42
C ASP A 223 -25.86 -10.44 6.74
N VAL A 224 -26.08 -11.57 7.41
CA VAL A 224 -25.37 -11.90 8.67
C VAL A 224 -23.86 -12.11 8.43
N TRP A 225 -23.45 -12.34 7.18
CA TRP A 225 -22.05 -12.57 6.81
C TRP A 225 -21.36 -11.33 6.23
N ASP A 226 -21.97 -10.15 6.35
CA ASP A 226 -21.51 -8.92 5.71
C ASP A 226 -20.05 -8.62 6.02
N THR A 227 -19.75 -8.42 7.31
CA THR A 227 -18.40 -8.13 7.81
C THR A 227 -17.34 -9.14 7.36
N GLN A 228 -17.69 -10.43 7.23
CA GLN A 228 -16.77 -11.47 6.75
C GLN A 228 -16.53 -11.35 5.25
N TRP A 229 -17.57 -11.07 4.46
CA TRP A 229 -17.44 -10.77 3.04
C TRP A 229 -16.60 -9.52 2.80
N ASP A 230 -16.77 -8.50 3.62
CA ASP A 230 -16.08 -7.22 3.50
C ASP A 230 -14.58 -7.37 3.75
N MET A 231 -14.21 -8.02 4.85
CA MET A 231 -12.83 -8.40 5.12
C MET A 231 -12.25 -9.32 4.03
N PHE A 232 -13.03 -10.28 3.53
CA PHE A 232 -12.58 -11.18 2.46
C PHE A 232 -12.33 -10.43 1.14
N LEU A 233 -13.22 -9.50 0.76
CA LEU A 233 -13.02 -8.71 -0.46
C LEU A 233 -11.88 -7.71 -0.31
N ALA A 234 -11.65 -7.15 0.87
CA ALA A 234 -10.45 -6.38 1.15
C ALA A 234 -9.17 -7.22 1.00
N LEU A 235 -9.17 -8.46 1.48
CA LEU A 235 -8.06 -9.40 1.27
C LEU A 235 -7.81 -9.69 -0.22
N VAL A 236 -8.87 -9.98 -0.98
CA VAL A 236 -8.80 -10.23 -2.43
C VAL A 236 -8.31 -8.99 -3.18
N GLY A 237 -8.81 -7.80 -2.83
CA GLY A 237 -8.40 -6.53 -3.40
C GLY A 237 -6.93 -6.25 -3.18
N ALA A 238 -6.45 -6.38 -1.94
CA ALA A 238 -5.05 -6.17 -1.59
C ALA A 238 -4.11 -7.13 -2.33
N THR A 239 -4.49 -8.42 -2.38
CA THR A 239 -3.73 -9.44 -3.11
C THR A 239 -3.69 -9.13 -4.61
N SER A 240 -4.83 -8.76 -5.20
CA SER A 240 -4.95 -8.40 -6.61
C SER A 240 -4.09 -7.19 -6.97
N ALA A 241 -4.08 -6.15 -6.13
CA ALA A 241 -3.24 -4.97 -6.34
C ALA A 241 -1.76 -5.34 -6.43
N LEU A 242 -1.28 -6.20 -5.53
CA LEU A 242 0.12 -6.64 -5.54
C LEU A 242 0.44 -7.48 -6.78
N LEU A 243 -0.42 -8.41 -7.16
CA LEU A 243 -0.22 -9.26 -8.34
C LEU A 243 -0.22 -8.45 -9.65
N LEU A 244 -1.12 -7.48 -9.77
CA LEU A 244 -1.33 -6.73 -11.01
C LEU A 244 -0.38 -5.52 -11.13
N LEU A 245 -0.12 -4.81 -10.03
CA LEU A 245 0.52 -3.49 -10.09
C LEU A 245 1.96 -3.43 -9.58
N SER A 246 2.46 -4.42 -8.84
CA SER A 246 3.81 -4.34 -8.23
C SER A 246 4.90 -3.99 -9.24
N ARG A 247 4.90 -4.63 -10.42
CA ARG A 247 5.91 -4.39 -11.46
C ARG A 247 5.86 -2.97 -12.02
N VAL A 248 4.66 -2.44 -12.24
CA VAL A 248 4.47 -1.07 -12.74
C VAL A 248 4.86 -0.08 -11.65
N HIS A 249 4.44 -0.34 -10.42
CA HIS A 249 4.75 0.49 -9.26
C HIS A 249 6.25 0.55 -8.99
N ASP A 250 6.99 -0.55 -9.13
CA ASP A 250 8.45 -0.57 -8.98
C ASP A 250 9.17 0.33 -9.98
N ARG A 251 8.70 0.38 -11.23
CA ARG A 251 9.24 1.29 -12.25
C ARG A 251 8.97 2.75 -11.89
N LEU A 252 7.78 3.05 -11.36
CA LEU A 252 7.43 4.40 -10.92
C LEU A 252 8.23 4.83 -9.68
N LEU A 253 8.52 3.89 -8.78
CA LEU A 253 9.31 4.13 -7.57
C LEU A 253 10.79 4.31 -7.85
N ALA A 254 11.32 3.80 -8.97
CA ALA A 254 12.70 4.01 -9.37
C ALA A 254 13.06 5.49 -9.61
N GLY A 255 12.06 6.34 -9.86
CA GLY A 255 12.23 7.79 -9.97
C GLY A 255 12.32 8.53 -8.62
N PHE A 256 12.17 7.84 -7.49
CA PHE A 256 12.23 8.44 -6.16
C PHE A 256 13.51 8.03 -5.40
N PRO A 257 14.05 8.91 -4.53
CA PRO A 257 15.18 8.55 -3.68
C PRO A 257 14.85 7.35 -2.78
N ARG A 258 15.74 6.36 -2.72
CA ARG A 258 15.66 5.26 -1.76
C ARG A 258 16.42 5.63 -0.47
N PRO A 259 16.02 5.08 0.70
CA PRO A 259 16.88 5.08 1.87
C PRO A 259 18.24 4.48 1.52
N ALA A 260 19.33 5.12 1.96
CA ALA A 260 20.65 4.52 1.82
C ALA A 260 20.67 3.18 2.57
N PRO A 261 21.32 2.13 2.02
CA PRO A 261 21.54 0.92 2.80
C PRO A 261 22.35 1.27 4.05
N ASP A 262 21.89 0.83 5.21
CA ASP A 262 22.61 0.98 6.48
C ASP A 262 24.01 0.35 6.31
N GLY A 263 25.05 1.18 6.27
CA GLY A 263 26.44 0.72 6.09
C GLY A 263 27.33 1.58 5.19
N ALA A 264 26.80 2.55 4.44
CA ALA A 264 27.63 3.56 3.79
C ALA A 264 28.07 4.62 4.81
N ALA A 265 29.04 4.27 5.65
CA ALA A 265 29.77 5.27 6.42
C ALA A 265 30.38 6.27 5.44
N ASP A 266 30.07 7.57 5.61
CA ASP A 266 30.74 8.65 4.91
C ASP A 266 32.26 8.47 5.15
N PRO A 267 33.10 8.44 4.10
CA PRO A 267 34.55 8.43 4.31
C PRO A 267 34.93 9.69 5.12
N PRO A 268 35.87 9.58 6.07
CA PRO A 268 36.25 10.71 6.90
C PRO A 268 36.69 11.86 5.99
N ARG A 269 36.08 13.03 6.20
CA ARG A 269 36.51 14.26 5.56
C ARG A 269 37.89 14.59 6.13
N SER A 270 38.92 14.46 5.30
CA SER A 270 40.29 14.90 5.55
C SER A 270 40.38 16.42 5.57
#